data_AF-A0A923TKZ8-F1
#
_entry.id   AF-A0A923TKZ8-F1
#
_cell.length_a   1.000
_cell.length_b   1.000
_cell.length_c   1.000
_cell.angle_alpha   90.00
_cell.angle_beta   90.00
_cell.angle_gamma   90.00
#
_symmetry.space_group_name_H-M   'P 1'
#
loop_
_entity.id
_entity.type
_entity.pdbx_description
1 polymer ?
#
loop_
_entity_poly.entity_id
_entity_poly.type
_entity_poly.pdbx_seq_one_letter_code
_entity_poly.pdbx_strand_id
1 'polypeptide(L)' 'RVTSKHLLLSVPHEPFFRGSNLLTGRYLKDLGNTPGHLNHWTAAGFQRFVSQVGTVRKVASPYPWTIVWATKL' A
#
# COMPACT_ATOMS: atom_id res chain seq x y z
N ARG A 1 17.74 -12.50 -6.69
CA ARG A 1 17.83 -11.56 -5.55
C ARG A 1 17.39 -10.18 -6.02
N VAL A 2 16.50 -9.47 -5.32
CA VAL A 2 15.94 -8.17 -5.76
C VAL A 2 16.82 -6.97 -5.35
N THR A 3 17.35 -6.96 -4.12
CA THR A 3 18.21 -5.89 -3.60
C THR A 3 19.26 -6.45 -2.64
N SER A 4 20.33 -5.68 -2.41
CA SER A 4 21.33 -5.99 -1.39
C SER A 4 21.01 -5.39 -0.03
N LYS A 5 20.37 -4.21 0.03
CA LYS A 5 20.23 -3.42 1.26
C LYS A 5 18.92 -2.64 1.39
N HIS A 6 18.49 -1.93 0.35
CA HIS A 6 17.33 -1.03 0.44
C HIS A 6 16.11 -1.58 -0.30
N LEU A 7 14.94 -1.46 0.33
CA LEU A 7 13.63 -1.77 -0.21
C LEU A 7 12.79 -0.49 -0.24
N LEU A 8 12.24 -0.15 -1.40
CA LEU A 8 11.21 0.88 -1.54
C LEU A 8 9.95 0.19 -2.03
N LEU A 9 8.90 0.21 -1.22
CA LEU A 9 7.67 -0.55 -1.47
C LEU A 9 6.48 0.40 -1.40
N SER A 10 5.47 0.22 -2.26
CA SER A 10 4.29 1.05 -2.27
C SER A 10 3.02 0.23 -2.48
N VAL A 11 1.96 0.58 -1.74
CA VAL A 11 0.62 0.01 -1.91
C VAL A 11 -0.43 1.12 -1.90
N PRO A 12 -1.59 0.94 -2.54
CA PRO A 12 -2.70 1.85 -2.36
C PRO A 12 -3.06 1.93 -0.88
N HIS A 13 -3.34 3.13 -0.41
CA HIS A 13 -3.98 3.35 0.88
C HIS A 13 -5.49 3.27 0.67
N GLU A 14 -6.04 2.10 0.92
CA GLU A 14 -7.33 1.73 0.34
C GLU A 14 -8.58 2.46 0.75
N PRO A 15 -8.70 2.99 1.99
CA PRO A 15 -9.83 3.86 2.27
C PRO A 15 -9.93 4.96 1.21
N PHE A 16 -8.79 5.52 0.79
CA PHE A 16 -8.72 6.56 -0.23
C PHE A 16 -8.79 6.02 -1.66
N PHE A 17 -8.13 4.91 -1.96
CA PHE A 17 -8.10 4.37 -3.32
C PHE A 17 -9.48 3.89 -3.78
N ARG A 18 -10.14 3.04 -2.98
CA ARG A 18 -11.49 2.56 -3.30
C ARG A 18 -12.52 3.67 -3.20
N GLY A 19 -12.35 4.59 -2.22
CA GLY A 19 -13.16 5.80 -2.12
C GLY A 19 -13.10 6.66 -3.38
N SER A 20 -11.91 6.88 -3.95
CA SER A 20 -11.74 7.62 -5.22
C SER A 20 -12.48 6.97 -6.38
N ASN A 21 -12.46 5.63 -6.44
CA ASN A 21 -13.19 4.90 -7.48
C ASN A 21 -14.71 5.07 -7.31
N LEU A 22 -15.21 5.00 -6.08
CA LEU A 22 -16.63 5.26 -5.79
C LEU A 22 -17.05 6.69 -6.14
N LEU A 23 -16.24 7.68 -5.75
CA LEU A 23 -16.48 9.10 -6.05
C LEU A 23 -16.53 9.38 -7.55
N THR A 24 -15.84 8.59 -8.36
CA THR A 24 -15.84 8.68 -9.82
C THR A 24 -16.84 7.74 -10.50
N GLY A 25 -17.73 7.09 -9.73
CA GLY A 25 -18.76 6.18 -10.26
C GLY A 25 -18.23 4.84 -10.77
N ARG A 26 -16.98 4.48 -10.45
CA ARG A 26 -16.33 3.25 -10.92
C ARG A 26 -16.48 2.11 -9.92
N TYR A 27 -16.61 0.89 -10.44
CA TYR A 27 -16.68 -0.35 -9.65
C TYR A 27 -17.71 -0.29 -8.51
N LEU A 28 -18.87 0.33 -8.75
CA LEU A 28 -19.89 0.56 -7.71
C LEU A 28 -20.40 -0.74 -7.08
N LYS A 29 -20.62 -1.77 -7.90
CA LYS A 29 -21.04 -3.11 -7.45
C LYS A 29 -20.01 -3.78 -6.54
N ASP A 30 -18.74 -3.41 -6.71
CA ASP A 30 -17.60 -3.94 -5.95
C ASP A 30 -17.10 -2.95 -4.89
N LEU A 31 -17.91 -1.95 -4.54
CA LEU A 31 -17.58 -0.92 -3.56
C LEU A 31 -16.22 -0.23 -3.84
N GLY A 32 -16.03 0.17 -5.10
CA GLY A 32 -14.81 0.84 -5.58
C GLY A 32 -13.62 -0.09 -5.77
N ASN A 33 -13.78 -1.40 -5.57
CA ASN A 33 -12.70 -2.37 -5.71
C ASN A 33 -12.47 -2.72 -7.19
N THR A 34 -11.22 -2.60 -7.64
CA THR A 34 -10.84 -2.94 -9.02
C THR A 34 -10.69 -4.47 -9.16
N PRO A 35 -11.09 -5.09 -10.29
CA PRO A 35 -10.89 -6.52 -10.52
C PRO A 35 -9.43 -6.94 -10.31
N GLY A 36 -9.21 -8.04 -9.58
CA GLY A 36 -7.87 -8.54 -9.24
C GLY A 36 -7.20 -7.80 -8.07
N HIS A 37 -7.87 -6.84 -7.43
CA HIS A 37 -7.36 -6.20 -6.21
C HIS A 37 -7.66 -7.06 -4.98
N LEU A 38 -6.72 -7.97 -4.69
CA LEU A 38 -6.86 -9.00 -3.65
C LEU A 38 -6.48 -8.49 -2.26
N ASN A 39 -5.37 -7.76 -2.16
CA ASN A 39 -4.85 -7.34 -0.87
C ASN A 39 -5.41 -6.00 -0.49
N HIS A 40 -5.82 -5.90 0.77
CA HIS A 40 -6.38 -4.69 1.31
C HIS A 40 -5.55 -4.01 2.41
N TRP A 41 -4.83 -2.92 2.09
CA TRP A 41 -3.83 -2.30 2.98
C TRP A 41 -4.20 -0.95 3.59
N THR A 42 -4.12 -0.88 4.92
CA THR A 42 -3.90 0.37 5.66
C THR A 42 -2.41 0.69 5.71
N ALA A 43 -2.05 1.97 5.91
CA ALA A 43 -0.65 2.36 6.05
C ALA A 43 0.07 1.61 7.19
N ALA A 44 -0.59 1.48 8.34
CA ALA A 44 -0.05 0.77 9.51
C ALA A 44 0.05 -0.75 9.29
N GLY A 45 -0.95 -1.37 8.67
CA GLY A 45 -0.94 -2.79 8.35
C GLY A 45 0.20 -3.13 7.39
N PHE A 46 0.40 -2.31 6.37
CA PHE A 46 1.49 -2.48 5.42
C PHE A 46 2.86 -2.29 6.07
N GLN A 47 3.03 -1.23 6.89
CA GLN A 47 4.25 -1.02 7.65
C GLN A 47 4.59 -2.23 8.53
N ARG A 48 3.60 -2.79 9.25
CA ARG A 48 3.79 -3.97 10.10
C ARG A 48 4.25 -5.18 9.27
N PHE A 49 3.65 -5.40 8.11
CA PHE A 49 4.04 -6.48 7.20
C PHE A 49 5.50 -6.32 6.73
N VAL A 50 5.88 -5.14 6.24
CA VAL A 50 7.26 -4.88 5.79
C VAL A 50 8.27 -5.04 6.93
N SER A 51 7.88 -4.70 8.16
CA SER A 51 8.72 -4.84 9.35
C SER A 51 9.11 -6.29 9.66
N GLN A 52 8.42 -7.29 9.10
CA GLN A 52 8.73 -8.72 9.29
C GLN A 52 9.99 -9.16 8.51
N VAL A 53 10.40 -8.41 7.49
CA VAL A 53 11.49 -8.78 6.57
C VAL A 53 12.61 -7.73 6.47
N GLY A 54 12.44 -6.58 7.13
CA GLY A 54 13.41 -5.49 7.12
C GLY A 54 13.10 -4.43 8.17
N THR A 55 14.07 -3.57 8.45
CA THR A 55 13.88 -2.41 9.32
C THR A 55 13.27 -1.25 8.54
N VAL A 56 12.04 -0.86 8.88
CA VAL A 56 11.40 0.33 8.31
C VAL A 56 12.17 1.58 8.74
N ARG A 57 12.57 2.40 7.76
CA ARG A 57 13.32 3.65 7.97
C ARG A 57 12.42 4.87 7.82
N LYS A 58 11.51 4.86 6.85
CA LYS A 58 10.57 5.96 6.61
C LYS A 58 9.28 5.43 6.02
N VAL A 59 8.17 6.03 6.41
CA VAL A 59 6.87 5.87 5.76
C VAL A 59 6.44 7.23 5.25
N ALA A 60 5.96 7.27 4.01
CA ALA A 60 5.32 8.43 3.41
C ALA A 60 3.94 8.00 2.88
N SER A 61 2.92 8.82 3.10
CA SER A 61 1.55 8.49 2.69
C SER A 61 0.96 9.57 1.77
N PRO A 62 1.58 9.85 0.61
CA PRO A 62 1.00 10.79 -0.35
C PRO A 62 -0.31 10.20 -0.88
N TYR A 63 -1.40 10.98 -0.91
CA TYR A 63 -2.69 10.49 -1.39
C TYR A 63 -2.58 9.92 -2.82
N PRO A 64 -3.18 8.74 -3.14
CA PRO A 64 -3.85 7.76 -2.28
C PRO A 64 -2.96 6.54 -1.94
N TRP A 65 -1.66 6.72 -1.76
CA TRP A 65 -0.65 5.68 -1.60
C TRP A 65 -0.01 5.67 -0.21
N THR A 66 0.49 4.51 0.18
CA THR A 66 1.50 4.37 1.25
C THR A 66 2.80 3.89 0.63
N ILE A 67 3.90 4.54 0.98
CA ILE A 67 5.26 4.23 0.52
C ILE A 67 6.11 3.95 1.75
N VAL A 68 6.79 2.82 1.76
CA VAL A 68 7.70 2.39 2.83
C VAL A 68 9.11 2.25 2.27
N TRP A 69 10.05 2.95 2.89
CA TRP A 69 11.47 2.70 2.72
C TRP A 69 11.96 1.86 3.90
N ALA A 70 12.53 0.70 3.60
CA ALA A 70 13.10 -0.21 4.57
C ALA A 70 14.53 -0.63 4.18
N THR A 71 15.31 -1.06 5.17
CA THR A 71 16.58 -1.75 4.95
C THR A 71 16.43 -3.22 5.29
N LYS A 72 16.97 -4.10 4.45
CA LYS A 72 17.07 -5.52 4.77
C LYS A 72 17.83 -5.69 6.10
N LEU A 73 17.38 -6.64 6.92
CA LEU A 73 18.12 -7.11 8.09
C LEU A 73 19.51 -7.60 7.68
#